data_AF-A0A9X8GTL6-F1
#
_entry.id   AF-A0A9X8GTL6-F1
#
_cell.length_a   1.000
_cell.length_b   1.000
_cell.length_c   1.000
_cell.angle_alpha   90.00
_cell.angle_beta   90.00
_cell.angle_gamma   90.00
#
_symmetry.space_group_name_H-M   'P 1'
#
loop_
_entity.id
_entity.type
_entity.pdbx_description
1 polymer ?
#
loop_
_entity_poly.entity_id
_entity_poly.type
_entity_poly.pdbx_seq_one_letter_code
_entity_poly.pdbx_strand_id
1 'polypeptide(L)'
;MPALRQCALAAAAACALAFSAGPVAAQTAGAPAGESAMVKLIRGLIQSGTLAKDVGEALLAQAQTEAMAAQQAQRQAAASATAASATVAGGMRLEAGDVRVPYISQTVRDQIRDEVKAQVMAQAKDEGWAAPNETPEWSKRIRFEGDVRVRNESRSYAGNNSDIEINWPSLNQGSGYDVNPNTNLALPSIMNTRQDRRNLFRARARVGLLADLSENTKAGVRLASGSDESPVSTTTTLGGGLGKKSVWLDQMWISHKPTDWLTVTGGRFGNPFMSTDLLYSSDLNFDGIAAQFDKKLASNRDLSLFGTLGLIPLEYSSDHSPSRSQTKMKSENKWLLGAQVGADWKINEDNRVRGALAYYNFRNVSGQVSQPCALYAGADGCSTDWSRPAFMQKGNTLMLLRDISLDPLNPAGTPQPQYVGLASKFRLIDLNLRWDTQVAGNNLRLDANFVRNTAYDANDIWNRAGIRGAIVNNFGPTGGTNKSDFKSGGNAYMLQATYGKPAPAARGDWNVLAGYKRIEPDAMPDGYNDSSFHGGGTNARGYFLGGSYAIDKNMWFTGRWISTKEVYGPPLSIDTLQLEFNARF
;
A
#
# COMPACT_ATOMS: atom_id res chain seq x y z
N MET A 1 -30.92 17.46 7.25
CA MET A 1 -29.57 17.34 6.65
C MET A 1 -29.63 16.60 5.29
N PRO A 2 -30.04 17.24 4.18
CA PRO A 2 -30.09 16.59 2.86
C PRO A 2 -28.95 17.00 1.90
N ALA A 3 -28.23 18.10 2.18
CA ALA A 3 -27.26 18.69 1.25
C ALA A 3 -25.97 17.87 1.05
N LEU A 4 -25.58 17.06 2.05
CA LEU A 4 -24.35 16.25 1.97
C LEU A 4 -24.47 15.01 1.08
N ARG A 5 -25.69 14.54 0.78
CA ARG A 5 -25.88 13.36 -0.12
C ARG A 5 -25.88 13.73 -1.60
N GLN A 6 -26.20 14.97 -1.96
CA GLN A 6 -26.24 15.40 -3.37
C GLN A 6 -24.83 15.68 -3.94
N CYS A 7 -23.88 16.14 -3.13
CA CYS A 7 -22.49 16.37 -3.57
C CYS A 7 -21.70 15.06 -3.82
N ALA A 8 -22.03 13.97 -3.11
CA ALA A 8 -21.33 12.68 -3.27
C ALA A 8 -21.73 11.94 -4.56
N LEU A 9 -22.97 12.13 -5.03
CA LEU A 9 -23.48 11.51 -6.26
C LEU A 9 -23.02 12.25 -7.53
N ALA A 10 -22.86 13.58 -7.46
CA ALA A 10 -22.36 14.38 -8.59
C ALA A 10 -20.87 14.11 -8.89
N ALA A 11 -20.05 13.86 -7.86
CA ALA A 11 -18.63 13.54 -8.03
C ALA A 11 -18.40 12.12 -8.62
N ALA A 12 -19.30 11.16 -8.33
CA ALA A 12 -19.23 9.80 -8.87
C ALA A 12 -19.63 9.73 -10.36
N ALA A 13 -20.56 10.57 -10.82
CA ALA A 13 -20.98 10.62 -12.21
C ALA A 13 -19.94 11.27 -13.14
N ALA A 14 -19.18 12.26 -12.66
CA ALA A 14 -18.14 12.93 -13.43
C ALA A 14 -16.91 12.03 -13.70
N CYS A 15 -16.60 11.09 -12.80
CA CYS A 15 -15.46 10.17 -12.98
C CYS A 15 -15.76 9.01 -13.94
N ALA A 16 -17.03 8.69 -14.21
CA ALA A 16 -17.42 7.60 -15.11
C ALA A 16 -17.43 7.98 -16.60
N LEU A 17 -17.50 9.27 -16.93
CA LEU A 17 -17.57 9.76 -18.33
C LEU A 17 -16.21 10.06 -18.97
N ALA A 18 -15.13 10.09 -18.19
CA ALA A 18 -13.78 10.41 -18.68
C ALA A 18 -13.00 9.20 -19.26
N PHE A 19 -13.55 7.97 -19.18
CA PHE A 19 -12.82 6.73 -19.56
C PHE A 19 -13.41 5.95 -20.76
N SER A 20 -14.33 6.53 -21.53
CA SER A 20 -14.84 5.90 -22.75
C SER A 20 -14.81 6.84 -23.96
N ALA A 21 -13.61 7.12 -24.47
CA ALA A 21 -13.43 7.71 -25.80
C ALA A 21 -12.19 7.08 -26.47
N GLY A 22 -12.31 5.82 -26.88
CA GLY A 22 -11.45 5.23 -27.90
C GLY A 22 -12.12 5.34 -29.27
N PRO A 23 -11.38 5.52 -30.39
CA PRO A 23 -11.98 5.64 -31.70
C PRO A 23 -12.49 4.27 -32.15
N VAL A 24 -13.81 4.10 -32.23
CA VAL A 24 -14.42 2.95 -32.91
C VAL A 24 -14.59 3.33 -34.38
N ALA A 25 -13.91 2.59 -35.26
CA ALA A 25 -14.11 2.64 -36.69
C ALA A 25 -15.56 2.22 -37.02
N ALA A 26 -16.34 3.11 -37.62
CA ALA A 26 -17.71 2.83 -38.01
C ALA A 26 -17.76 2.03 -39.31
N GLN A 27 -18.25 0.80 -39.23
CA GLN A 27 -18.77 0.04 -40.35
C GLN A 27 -20.09 0.67 -40.84
N THR A 28 -20.18 0.84 -42.15
CA THR A 28 -21.37 1.27 -42.88
C THR A 28 -22.42 0.15 -42.91
N ALA A 29 -23.61 0.41 -42.36
CA ALA A 29 -24.83 -0.30 -42.73
C ALA A 29 -26.04 0.63 -42.55
N GLY A 30 -26.74 0.90 -43.65
CA GLY A 30 -27.95 1.71 -43.67
C GLY A 30 -29.18 0.94 -43.20
N ALA A 31 -30.03 1.60 -42.40
CA ALA A 31 -31.42 1.23 -42.15
C ALA A 31 -32.24 2.49 -41.77
N PRO A 32 -33.56 2.52 -42.03
CA PRO A 32 -34.32 3.74 -42.34
C PRO A 32 -34.85 4.51 -41.11
N ALA A 33 -35.38 5.70 -41.41
CA ALA A 33 -35.89 6.72 -40.48
C ALA A 33 -36.76 6.18 -39.33
N GLY A 34 -36.15 6.02 -38.16
CA GLY A 34 -36.80 5.87 -36.87
C GLY A 34 -36.12 6.80 -35.86
N GLU A 35 -36.86 7.30 -34.88
CA GLU A 35 -36.38 8.21 -33.82
C GLU A 35 -34.97 7.86 -33.34
N SER A 36 -34.09 8.88 -33.34
CA SER A 36 -32.72 8.79 -32.83
C SER A 36 -32.70 8.09 -31.47
N ALA A 37 -31.81 7.11 -31.28
CA ALA A 37 -31.65 6.39 -30.02
C ALA A 37 -31.50 7.32 -28.80
N MET A 38 -30.97 8.53 -29.02
CA MET A 38 -30.85 9.59 -28.02
C MET A 38 -32.21 10.11 -27.53
N VAL A 39 -33.20 10.26 -28.43
CA VAL A 39 -34.55 10.73 -28.10
C VAL A 39 -35.28 9.71 -27.20
N LYS A 40 -35.11 8.41 -27.47
CA LYS A 40 -35.66 7.33 -26.64
C LYS A 40 -35.02 7.29 -25.26
N LEU A 41 -33.70 7.50 -25.18
CA LEU A 41 -32.97 7.58 -23.92
C LEU A 41 -33.47 8.77 -23.06
N ILE A 42 -33.57 9.97 -23.65
CA ILE A 42 -34.01 11.17 -22.91
C ILE A 42 -35.44 10.99 -22.40
N ARG A 43 -36.37 10.45 -23.21
CA ARG A 43 -37.73 10.14 -22.74
C ARG A 43 -37.75 9.08 -21.63
N GLY A 44 -36.91 8.05 -21.71
CA GLY A 44 -36.76 7.06 -20.64
C GLY A 44 -36.22 7.65 -19.33
N LEU A 45 -35.32 8.64 -19.42
CA LEU A 45 -34.77 9.35 -18.26
C LEU A 45 -35.79 10.30 -17.62
N ILE A 46 -36.64 10.96 -18.42
CA ILE A 46 -37.79 11.73 -17.91
C ILE A 46 -38.78 10.80 -17.20
N GLN A 47 -39.11 9.65 -17.81
CA GLN A 47 -40.11 8.72 -17.28
C GLN A 47 -39.65 7.98 -16.02
N SER A 48 -38.34 7.77 -15.87
CA SER A 48 -37.74 7.22 -14.64
C SER A 48 -37.57 8.25 -13.52
N GLY A 49 -37.93 9.51 -13.75
CA GLY A 49 -37.83 10.60 -12.76
C GLY A 49 -36.39 11.03 -12.47
N THR A 50 -35.41 10.55 -13.24
CA THR A 50 -33.99 10.90 -13.09
C THR A 50 -33.64 12.23 -13.74
N LEU A 51 -34.44 12.68 -14.70
CA LEU A 51 -34.30 13.97 -15.37
C LEU A 51 -35.56 14.82 -15.17
N ALA A 52 -35.39 16.07 -14.71
CA ALA A 52 -36.50 17.00 -14.58
C ALA A 52 -37.13 17.28 -15.96
N LYS A 53 -38.47 17.38 -15.99
CA LYS A 53 -39.25 17.41 -17.24
C LYS A 53 -38.88 18.59 -18.14
N ASP A 54 -38.65 19.76 -17.55
CA ASP A 54 -38.21 20.98 -18.22
C ASP A 54 -36.82 20.84 -18.87
N VAL A 55 -35.86 20.26 -18.14
CA VAL A 55 -34.50 19.99 -18.65
C VAL A 55 -34.53 18.93 -19.76
N GLY A 56 -35.36 17.90 -19.60
CA GLY A 56 -35.54 16.84 -20.61
C GLY A 56 -36.19 17.34 -21.90
N GLU A 57 -37.18 18.23 -21.81
CA GLU A 57 -37.81 18.87 -22.97
C GLU A 57 -36.84 19.80 -23.71
N ALA A 58 -35.99 20.55 -22.99
CA ALA A 58 -34.94 21.37 -23.59
C ALA A 58 -33.89 20.53 -24.36
N LEU A 59 -33.44 19.41 -23.77
CA LEU A 59 -32.50 18.49 -24.43
C LEU A 59 -33.11 17.78 -25.65
N LEU A 60 -34.42 17.47 -25.60
CA LEU A 60 -35.14 16.96 -26.77
C LEU A 60 -35.22 17.99 -27.90
N ALA A 61 -35.50 19.25 -27.57
CA ALA A 61 -35.53 20.33 -28.56
C ALA A 61 -34.15 20.55 -29.21
N GLN A 62 -33.08 20.49 -28.42
CA GLN A 62 -31.71 20.59 -28.93
C GLN A 62 -31.36 19.40 -29.83
N ALA A 63 -31.63 18.17 -29.38
CA ALA A 63 -31.34 16.95 -30.15
C ALA A 63 -32.11 16.89 -31.48
N GLN A 64 -33.37 17.36 -31.50
CA GLN A 64 -34.14 17.49 -32.73
C GLN A 64 -33.58 18.56 -33.67
N THR A 65 -33.13 19.69 -33.12
CA THR A 65 -32.50 20.76 -33.91
C THR A 65 -31.19 20.29 -34.54
N GLU A 66 -30.35 19.57 -33.78
CA GLU A 66 -29.10 18.98 -34.27
C GLU A 66 -29.35 17.89 -35.31
N ALA A 67 -30.36 17.04 -35.11
CA ALA A 67 -30.75 16.02 -36.09
C ALA A 67 -31.28 16.64 -37.39
N MET A 68 -32.06 17.73 -37.32
CA MET A 68 -32.51 18.46 -38.51
C MET A 68 -31.34 19.16 -39.23
N ALA A 69 -30.40 19.75 -38.49
CA ALA A 69 -29.19 20.34 -39.06
C ALA A 69 -28.30 19.30 -39.74
N ALA A 70 -28.12 18.12 -39.14
CA ALA A 70 -27.39 17.00 -39.74
C ALA A 70 -28.08 16.47 -41.00
N GLN A 71 -29.41 16.33 -40.98
CA GLN A 71 -30.17 15.94 -42.18
C GLN A 71 -30.12 17.00 -43.30
N GLN A 72 -30.12 18.30 -42.95
CA GLN A 72 -29.93 19.37 -43.94
C GLN A 72 -28.53 19.37 -44.52
N ALA A 73 -27.49 19.15 -43.70
CA ALA A 73 -26.11 19.01 -44.17
C ALA A 73 -25.95 17.78 -45.10
N GLN A 74 -26.62 16.66 -44.78
CA GLN A 74 -26.62 15.46 -45.64
C GLN A 74 -27.39 15.66 -46.95
N ARG A 75 -28.52 16.40 -46.94
CA ARG A 75 -29.23 16.77 -48.18
C ARG A 75 -28.43 17.74 -49.04
N GLN A 76 -27.72 18.69 -48.43
CA GLN A 76 -26.83 19.60 -49.14
C GLN A 76 -25.63 18.87 -49.75
N ALA A 77 -25.06 17.88 -49.05
CA ALA A 77 -23.99 17.02 -49.57
C ALA A 77 -24.46 16.12 -50.73
N ALA A 78 -25.70 15.61 -50.68
CA ALA A 78 -26.29 14.80 -51.76
C ALA A 78 -26.69 15.65 -52.99
N ALA A 79 -27.08 16.91 -52.79
CA ALA A 79 -27.39 17.86 -53.87
C ALA A 79 -26.11 18.39 -54.57
N SER A 80 -24.99 18.53 -53.84
CA SER A 80 -23.68 18.87 -54.45
C SER A 80 -23.06 17.72 -55.25
N ALA A 81 -23.46 16.47 -55.01
CA ALA A 81 -22.98 15.29 -55.75
C ALA A 81 -23.73 15.04 -57.08
N THR A 82 -24.90 15.65 -57.29
CA THR A 82 -25.71 15.54 -58.52
C THR A 82 -25.58 16.77 -59.44
N ALA A 83 -24.96 17.86 -58.97
CA ALA A 83 -24.74 19.08 -59.74
C ALA A 83 -23.40 19.14 -60.51
N ALA A 84 -22.52 18.13 -60.37
CA ALA A 84 -21.26 18.03 -61.12
C ALA A 84 -21.40 17.30 -62.48
N SER A 85 -22.62 16.95 -62.89
CA SER A 85 -22.92 16.15 -64.09
C SER A 85 -24.05 16.74 -64.94
N ALA A 86 -24.08 18.05 -65.21
CA ALA A 86 -24.84 18.65 -66.32
C ALA A 86 -24.54 20.15 -66.46
N THR A 87 -23.55 20.49 -67.28
CA THR A 87 -23.47 21.83 -67.89
C THR A 87 -24.42 21.92 -69.08
N VAL A 88 -24.92 23.14 -69.33
CA VAL A 88 -25.62 23.66 -70.55
C VAL A 88 -27.15 23.63 -70.51
N ALA A 89 -27.77 24.77 -70.19
CA ALA A 89 -28.76 25.48 -71.02
C ALA A 89 -29.45 26.58 -70.18
N GLY A 90 -29.52 27.79 -70.72
CA GLY A 90 -29.99 28.99 -70.02
C GLY A 90 -31.51 29.12 -69.85
N GLY A 91 -31.91 30.20 -69.17
CA GLY A 91 -33.29 30.70 -69.15
C GLY A 91 -33.74 31.20 -67.79
N MET A 92 -33.84 32.53 -67.64
CA MET A 92 -34.60 33.19 -66.56
C MET A 92 -36.08 32.75 -66.55
N ARG A 93 -36.66 32.59 -65.35
CA ARG A 93 -37.92 33.23 -64.93
C ARG A 93 -38.23 32.98 -63.44
N LEU A 94 -38.63 34.05 -62.75
CA LEU A 94 -39.10 34.11 -61.35
C LEU A 94 -40.62 34.25 -61.33
N GLU A 95 -41.30 33.53 -60.42
CA GLU A 95 -42.56 33.88 -59.74
C GLU A 95 -42.65 33.04 -58.45
N ALA A 96 -43.33 33.36 -57.36
CA ALA A 96 -43.69 34.59 -56.64
C ALA A 96 -44.17 34.11 -55.25
N GLY A 97 -43.46 34.43 -54.16
CA GLY A 97 -43.86 34.02 -52.79
C GLY A 97 -42.82 34.16 -51.67
N ASP A 98 -41.80 35.03 -51.82
CA ASP A 98 -40.66 35.12 -50.90
C ASP A 98 -41.01 35.73 -49.53
N VAL A 99 -40.65 35.00 -48.46
CA VAL A 99 -40.55 35.50 -47.08
C VAL A 99 -39.24 36.28 -46.96
N ARG A 100 -39.32 37.57 -46.63
CA ARG A 100 -38.14 38.42 -46.43
C ARG A 100 -37.39 38.02 -45.16
N VAL A 101 -36.30 37.28 -45.31
CA VAL A 101 -35.25 37.18 -44.27
C VAL A 101 -34.32 38.39 -44.45
N PRO A 102 -34.02 39.19 -43.41
CA PRO A 102 -33.02 40.24 -43.50
C PRO A 102 -31.68 39.65 -43.95
N TYR A 103 -31.24 40.01 -45.15
CA TYR A 103 -29.97 39.55 -45.70
C TYR A 103 -28.84 40.25 -44.95
N ILE A 104 -28.31 39.57 -43.93
CA ILE A 104 -27.03 39.94 -43.33
C ILE A 104 -25.98 39.73 -44.42
N SER A 105 -25.33 40.80 -44.85
CA SER A 105 -24.29 40.72 -45.89
C SER A 105 -23.16 39.80 -45.44
N GLN A 106 -22.51 39.11 -46.38
CA GLN A 106 -21.41 38.19 -46.05
C GLN A 106 -20.29 38.91 -45.28
N THR A 107 -20.01 40.16 -45.61
CA THR A 107 -19.10 41.05 -44.86
C THR A 107 -19.46 41.22 -43.39
N VAL A 108 -20.76 41.34 -43.04
CA VAL A 108 -21.17 41.46 -41.62
C VAL A 108 -21.06 40.12 -40.92
N ARG A 109 -21.32 38.99 -41.61
CA ARG A 109 -21.10 37.65 -41.03
C ARG A 109 -19.63 37.38 -40.79
N ASP A 110 -18.76 37.79 -41.71
CA ASP A 110 -17.31 37.63 -41.57
C ASP A 110 -16.76 38.52 -40.46
N GLN A 111 -17.23 39.78 -40.35
CA GLN A 111 -16.88 40.66 -39.23
C GLN A 111 -17.33 40.11 -37.88
N ILE A 112 -18.59 39.64 -37.76
CA ILE A 112 -19.08 39.03 -36.52
C ILE A 112 -18.28 37.77 -36.19
N ARG A 113 -17.95 36.94 -37.20
CA ARG A 113 -17.14 35.74 -37.00
C ARG A 113 -15.74 36.07 -36.50
N ASP A 114 -15.10 37.07 -37.07
CA ASP A 114 -13.75 37.49 -36.69
C ASP A 114 -13.74 38.16 -35.32
N GLU A 115 -14.75 38.96 -34.99
CA GLU A 115 -14.92 39.57 -33.68
C GLU A 115 -15.20 38.53 -32.59
N VAL A 116 -16.10 37.58 -32.85
CA VAL A 116 -16.37 36.45 -31.93
C VAL A 116 -15.13 35.58 -31.77
N LYS A 117 -14.38 35.31 -32.85
CA LYS A 117 -13.12 34.57 -32.77
C LYS A 117 -12.09 35.33 -31.95
N ALA A 118 -11.96 36.64 -32.12
CA ALA A 118 -11.06 37.47 -31.34
C ALA A 118 -11.44 37.51 -29.86
N GLN A 119 -12.74 37.68 -29.54
CA GLN A 119 -13.24 37.67 -28.16
C GLN A 119 -13.06 36.30 -27.49
N VAL A 120 -13.37 35.21 -28.19
CA VAL A 120 -13.15 33.84 -27.68
C VAL A 120 -11.67 33.55 -27.50
N MET A 121 -10.79 34.02 -28.40
CA MET A 121 -9.34 33.85 -28.23
C MET A 121 -8.77 34.72 -27.12
N ALA A 122 -9.33 35.92 -26.88
CA ALA A 122 -8.96 36.78 -25.76
C ALA A 122 -9.42 36.20 -24.42
N GLN A 123 -10.68 35.75 -24.34
CA GLN A 123 -11.22 35.07 -23.15
C GLN A 123 -10.52 33.73 -22.90
N ALA A 124 -10.21 32.96 -23.95
CA ALA A 124 -9.41 31.74 -23.84
C ALA A 124 -7.95 32.02 -23.42
N LYS A 125 -7.42 33.21 -23.68
CA LYS A 125 -6.10 33.63 -23.20
C LYS A 125 -6.14 34.04 -21.73
N ASP A 126 -7.18 34.76 -21.31
CA ASP A 126 -7.40 35.14 -19.90
C ASP A 126 -7.75 33.92 -19.03
N GLU A 127 -8.49 32.95 -19.56
CA GLU A 127 -8.87 31.72 -18.86
C GLU A 127 -7.83 30.58 -19.03
N GLY A 128 -6.80 30.77 -19.86
CA GLY A 128 -5.68 29.82 -20.03
C GLY A 128 -6.00 28.58 -20.88
N TRP A 129 -7.00 28.62 -21.76
CA TRP A 129 -7.43 27.50 -22.60
C TRP A 129 -6.65 27.37 -23.92
N ALA A 130 -5.91 28.39 -24.36
CA ALA A 130 -5.40 28.46 -25.73
C ALA A 130 -3.96 29.00 -25.91
N ALA A 131 -3.04 28.70 -24.99
CA ALA A 131 -1.61 28.88 -25.25
C ALA A 131 -1.01 27.56 -25.81
N PRO A 132 -0.37 27.57 -27.00
CA PRO A 132 0.38 26.41 -27.47
C PRO A 132 1.47 26.06 -26.45
N ASN A 133 1.37 24.88 -25.83
CA ASN A 133 2.27 24.31 -24.80
C ASN A 133 2.03 24.65 -23.32
N GLU A 134 0.95 25.34 -22.93
CA GLU A 134 0.62 25.43 -21.50
C GLU A 134 -0.43 24.38 -21.12
N THR A 135 -0.01 23.37 -20.37
CA THR A 135 -0.93 22.43 -19.76
C THR A 135 -1.73 23.13 -18.65
N PRO A 136 -3.00 22.74 -18.38
CA PRO A 136 -3.81 23.37 -17.34
C PRO A 136 -3.07 23.42 -15.99
N GLU A 137 -3.22 24.50 -15.21
CA GLU A 137 -2.48 24.69 -13.94
C GLU A 137 -2.63 23.52 -12.95
N TRP A 138 -3.81 22.88 -12.90
CA TRP A 138 -4.02 21.70 -12.05
C TRP A 138 -3.12 20.52 -12.45
N SER A 139 -2.82 20.37 -13.74
CA SER A 139 -1.94 19.31 -14.25
C SER A 139 -0.47 19.54 -13.91
N LYS A 140 -0.06 20.79 -13.68
CA LYS A 140 1.30 21.13 -13.20
C LYS A 140 1.49 20.83 -11.71
N ARG A 141 0.39 20.76 -10.95
CA ARG A 141 0.36 20.49 -9.50
C ARG A 141 0.11 19.03 -9.14
N ILE A 142 -0.30 18.21 -10.11
CA ILE A 142 -0.54 16.78 -9.92
C ILE A 142 0.59 15.98 -10.59
N ARG A 143 1.16 15.05 -9.84
CA ARG A 143 2.18 14.11 -10.31
C ARG A 143 1.72 12.70 -10.07
N PHE A 144 1.87 11.86 -11.09
CA PHE A 144 1.70 10.42 -10.95
C PHE A 144 3.06 9.79 -10.72
N GLU A 145 3.11 8.86 -9.78
CA GLU A 145 4.28 8.00 -9.56
C GLU A 145 3.81 6.55 -9.52
N GLY A 146 4.69 5.63 -9.89
CA GLY A 146 4.35 4.22 -9.76
C GLY A 146 5.51 3.29 -9.99
N ASP A 147 5.29 2.04 -9.56
CA ASP A 147 6.20 0.95 -9.86
C ASP A 147 5.44 -0.35 -10.12
N VAL A 148 6.01 -1.13 -11.03
CA VAL A 148 5.53 -2.45 -11.38
C VAL A 148 6.70 -3.41 -11.24
N ARG A 149 6.43 -4.55 -10.61
CA ARG A 149 7.37 -5.66 -10.52
C ARG A 149 6.69 -6.95 -10.90
N VAL A 150 7.38 -7.75 -11.71
CA VAL A 150 7.07 -9.16 -11.91
C VAL A 150 8.19 -9.97 -11.28
N ARG A 151 7.84 -10.97 -10.47
CA ARG A 151 8.76 -11.81 -9.72
C ARG A 151 8.48 -13.28 -10.00
N ASN A 152 9.52 -14.06 -10.26
CA ASN A 152 9.51 -15.50 -10.03
C ASN A 152 10.20 -15.78 -8.69
N GLU A 153 9.56 -16.57 -7.83
CA GLU A 153 10.06 -16.90 -6.51
C GLU A 153 10.06 -18.42 -6.31
N SER A 154 11.17 -18.95 -5.84
CA SER A 154 11.28 -20.35 -5.43
C SER A 154 11.76 -20.41 -3.99
N ARG A 155 11.10 -21.23 -3.17
CA ARG A 155 11.40 -21.46 -1.77
C ARG A 155 11.70 -22.94 -1.58
N SER A 156 12.90 -23.25 -1.13
CA SER A 156 13.34 -24.60 -0.83
C SER A 156 13.50 -24.78 0.67
N TYR A 157 13.06 -25.93 1.17
CA TYR A 157 13.03 -26.25 2.59
C TYR A 157 13.92 -27.44 2.87
N ALA A 158 14.69 -27.38 3.96
CA ALA A 158 15.53 -28.51 4.35
C ALA A 158 14.66 -29.69 4.85
N GLY A 159 15.02 -30.92 4.44
CA GLY A 159 14.26 -32.12 4.80
C GLY A 159 14.26 -32.45 6.29
N ASN A 160 15.24 -31.93 7.05
CA ASN A 160 15.33 -32.08 8.49
C ASN A 160 14.62 -30.97 9.29
N ASN A 161 13.85 -30.10 8.61
CA ASN A 161 13.06 -29.09 9.31
C ASN A 161 12.00 -29.73 10.22
N SER A 162 11.53 -29.02 11.23
CA SER A 162 10.41 -29.42 12.09
C SER A 162 9.11 -29.48 11.28
N ASP A 163 8.32 -30.54 11.42
CA ASP A 163 7.00 -30.73 10.78
C ASP A 163 5.83 -30.31 11.67
N ILE A 164 6.12 -29.78 12.86
CA ILE A 164 5.11 -29.39 13.86
C ILE A 164 5.07 -27.87 14.10
N GLU A 165 5.62 -27.08 13.17
CA GLU A 165 5.59 -25.62 13.28
C GLU A 165 4.18 -25.07 13.13
N ILE A 166 3.64 -24.50 14.20
CA ILE A 166 2.27 -23.99 14.24
C ILE A 166 2.18 -22.65 13.49
N ASN A 167 1.13 -22.51 12.68
CA ASN A 167 0.74 -21.27 12.02
C ASN A 167 -0.09 -20.41 12.99
N TRP A 168 0.60 -19.73 13.90
CA TRP A 168 -0.01 -18.84 14.90
C TRP A 168 -0.86 -17.70 14.31
N PRO A 169 -0.45 -17.02 13.21
CA PRO A 169 -1.29 -16.01 12.58
C PRO A 169 -2.66 -16.55 12.17
N SER A 170 -2.70 -17.76 11.57
CA SER A 170 -3.96 -18.42 11.18
C SER A 170 -4.84 -18.75 12.38
N LEU A 171 -4.26 -19.15 13.52
CA LEU A 171 -5.02 -19.45 14.73
C LEU A 171 -5.63 -18.19 15.36
N ASN A 172 -4.88 -17.08 15.37
CA ASN A 172 -5.32 -15.82 15.97
C ASN A 172 -6.44 -15.10 15.19
N GLN A 173 -6.62 -15.42 13.91
CA GLN A 173 -7.71 -14.88 13.08
C GLN A 173 -9.07 -15.54 13.35
N GLY A 174 -9.10 -16.72 13.98
CA GLY A 174 -10.32 -17.50 14.24
C GLY A 174 -10.98 -17.25 15.61
N SER A 175 -11.81 -18.21 16.05
CA SER A 175 -12.47 -18.21 17.37
C SER A 175 -11.57 -18.69 18.54
N GLY A 176 -10.26 -18.80 18.30
CA GLY A 176 -9.30 -19.45 19.17
C GLY A 176 -9.21 -20.94 18.91
N TYR A 177 -8.05 -21.53 19.20
CA TYR A 177 -7.81 -22.96 19.02
C TYR A 177 -7.95 -23.69 20.35
N ASP A 178 -8.79 -24.72 20.37
CA ASP A 178 -8.95 -25.54 21.57
C ASP A 178 -7.70 -26.39 21.81
N VAL A 179 -6.93 -26.01 22.83
CA VAL A 179 -5.68 -26.70 23.23
C VAL A 179 -5.93 -27.91 24.11
N ASN A 180 -7.18 -28.19 24.53
CA ASN A 180 -7.48 -29.35 25.35
C ASN A 180 -7.56 -30.61 24.46
N PRO A 181 -6.65 -31.59 24.63
CA PRO A 181 -6.64 -32.79 23.81
C PRO A 181 -7.83 -33.72 24.06
N ASN A 182 -8.58 -33.55 25.16
CA ASN A 182 -9.78 -34.34 25.44
C ASN A 182 -11.00 -33.88 24.63
N THR A 183 -11.01 -32.63 24.18
CA THR A 183 -12.13 -32.02 23.45
C THR A 183 -11.79 -31.72 21.99
N ASN A 184 -10.50 -31.62 21.66
CA ASN A 184 -10.04 -31.37 20.30
C ASN A 184 -8.86 -32.29 19.93
N LEU A 185 -9.12 -33.23 19.02
CA LEU A 185 -8.12 -34.15 18.47
C LEU A 185 -7.51 -33.64 17.15
N ALA A 186 -8.01 -32.54 16.59
CA ALA A 186 -7.52 -32.00 15.34
C ALA A 186 -6.20 -31.26 15.57
N LEU A 187 -5.21 -31.47 14.69
CA LEU A 187 -3.98 -30.68 14.71
C LEU A 187 -4.28 -29.19 14.51
N PRO A 188 -3.49 -28.28 15.12
CA PRO A 188 -3.58 -26.87 14.78
C PRO A 188 -3.19 -26.66 13.30
N SER A 189 -3.51 -25.49 12.77
CA SER A 189 -2.96 -25.07 11.48
C SER A 189 -1.43 -25.08 11.57
N ILE A 190 -0.77 -25.86 10.73
CA ILE A 190 0.69 -25.99 10.67
C ILE A 190 1.25 -25.35 9.41
N MET A 191 2.47 -24.82 9.51
CA MET A 191 3.19 -24.23 8.39
C MET A 191 3.81 -25.33 7.52
N ASN A 192 3.89 -25.06 6.22
CA ASN A 192 4.71 -25.87 5.33
C ASN A 192 6.21 -25.56 5.57
N THR A 193 6.92 -26.54 6.10
CA THR A 193 8.34 -26.42 6.47
C THR A 193 9.24 -27.45 5.80
N ARG A 194 8.70 -28.42 5.05
CA ARG A 194 9.48 -29.49 4.39
C ARG A 194 9.23 -29.62 2.89
N GLN A 195 8.20 -28.97 2.35
CA GLN A 195 7.84 -29.09 0.94
C GLN A 195 8.23 -27.84 0.16
N ASP A 196 9.08 -28.02 -0.85
CA ASP A 196 9.50 -26.96 -1.76
C ASP A 196 8.32 -26.29 -2.48
N ARG A 197 8.42 -24.98 -2.69
CA ARG A 197 7.51 -24.20 -3.52
C ARG A 197 8.30 -23.55 -4.64
N ARG A 198 8.24 -24.11 -5.84
CA ARG A 198 9.02 -23.68 -6.99
C ARG A 198 8.18 -22.85 -7.95
N ASN A 199 8.82 -21.90 -8.63
CA ASN A 199 8.26 -21.13 -9.73
C ASN A 199 6.97 -20.36 -9.40
N LEU A 200 6.88 -19.79 -8.19
CA LEU A 200 5.77 -18.91 -7.83
C LEU A 200 5.88 -17.60 -8.61
N PHE A 201 5.01 -17.42 -9.60
CA PHE A 201 4.87 -16.14 -10.28
C PHE A 201 4.09 -15.17 -9.39
N ARG A 202 4.67 -14.00 -9.17
CA ARG A 202 4.12 -12.95 -8.32
C ARG A 202 4.25 -11.61 -9.03
N ALA A 203 3.38 -10.68 -8.69
CA ALA A 203 3.44 -9.33 -9.23
C ALA A 203 3.18 -8.29 -8.13
N ARG A 204 3.70 -7.10 -8.36
CA ARG A 204 3.41 -5.90 -7.58
C ARG A 204 3.08 -4.79 -8.56
N ALA A 205 2.04 -4.03 -8.25
CA ALA A 205 1.75 -2.76 -8.91
C ALA A 205 1.39 -1.74 -7.84
N ARG A 206 2.03 -0.57 -7.91
CA ARG A 206 1.68 0.59 -7.10
C ARG A 206 1.51 1.80 -8.00
N VAL A 207 0.48 2.59 -7.69
CA VAL A 207 0.21 3.86 -8.37
C VAL A 207 -0.15 4.91 -7.34
N GLY A 208 0.57 6.01 -7.37
CA GLY A 208 0.43 7.16 -6.49
C GLY A 208 0.04 8.40 -7.26
N LEU A 209 -0.80 9.22 -6.64
CA LEU A 209 -1.11 10.58 -7.05
C LEU A 209 -0.59 11.53 -5.95
N LEU A 210 0.29 12.44 -6.34
CA LEU A 210 0.83 13.49 -5.49
C LEU A 210 0.29 14.84 -5.96
N ALA A 211 -0.26 15.62 -5.03
CA ALA A 211 -0.79 16.95 -5.30
C ALA A 211 -0.03 18.02 -4.49
N ASP A 212 0.53 19.02 -5.17
CA ASP A 212 1.06 20.22 -4.54
C ASP A 212 -0.10 21.20 -4.26
N LEU A 213 -0.52 21.27 -3.00
CA LEU A 213 -1.64 22.11 -2.56
C LEU A 213 -1.21 23.58 -2.42
N SER A 214 0.05 23.80 -2.03
CA SER A 214 0.73 25.10 -1.97
C SER A 214 2.25 24.90 -2.11
N GLU A 215 3.04 25.96 -2.03
CA GLU A 215 4.52 25.88 -2.04
C GLU A 215 5.08 25.01 -0.90
N ASN A 216 4.37 24.98 0.24
CA ASN A 216 4.81 24.32 1.46
C ASN A 216 3.94 23.12 1.88
N THR A 217 2.86 22.82 1.14
CA THR A 217 1.93 21.75 1.49
C THR A 217 1.70 20.80 0.32
N LYS A 218 1.83 19.51 0.61
CA LYS A 218 1.61 18.41 -0.33
C LYS A 218 0.61 17.41 0.22
N ALA A 219 -0.12 16.74 -0.65
CA ALA A 219 -0.94 15.60 -0.31
C ALA A 219 -0.63 14.43 -1.25
N GLY A 220 -0.79 13.21 -0.76
CA GLY A 220 -0.52 12.00 -1.53
C GLY A 220 -1.53 10.89 -1.24
N VAL A 221 -1.94 10.18 -2.29
CA VAL A 221 -2.72 8.94 -2.20
C VAL A 221 -2.02 7.88 -3.04
N ARG A 222 -1.83 6.67 -2.51
CA ARG A 222 -1.25 5.54 -3.24
C ARG A 222 -2.11 4.30 -3.10
N LEU A 223 -2.33 3.62 -4.21
CA LEU A 223 -2.94 2.29 -4.27
C LEU A 223 -1.88 1.24 -4.56
N ALA A 224 -2.05 0.05 -4.00
CA ALA A 224 -1.13 -1.07 -4.19
C ALA A 224 -1.86 -2.40 -4.37
N SER A 225 -1.30 -3.31 -5.16
CA SER A 225 -1.71 -4.71 -5.15
C SER A 225 -1.37 -5.39 -3.81
N GLY A 226 -1.95 -6.56 -3.55
CA GLY A 226 -1.59 -7.40 -2.42
C GLY A 226 -2.25 -8.78 -2.50
N SER A 227 -1.65 -9.79 -1.87
CA SER A 227 -2.29 -11.11 -1.72
C SER A 227 -3.30 -11.15 -0.57
N ASP A 228 -3.09 -10.30 0.43
CA ASP A 228 -3.84 -10.21 1.67
C ASP A 228 -3.66 -8.80 2.26
N GLU A 229 -4.13 -8.61 3.49
CA GLU A 229 -4.05 -7.36 4.26
C GLU A 229 -2.69 -7.18 4.97
N SER A 230 -1.66 -7.94 4.60
CA SER A 230 -0.33 -7.84 5.23
C SER A 230 0.25 -6.43 5.09
N PRO A 231 0.63 -5.77 6.21
CA PRO A 231 1.22 -4.44 6.16
C PRO A 231 2.67 -4.43 5.63
N VAL A 232 3.29 -5.59 5.46
CA VAL A 232 4.72 -5.74 5.09
C VAL A 232 4.93 -6.33 3.69
N SER A 233 3.86 -6.48 2.90
CA SER A 233 3.93 -6.97 1.52
C SER A 233 2.78 -6.43 0.66
N THR A 234 3.13 -5.79 -0.44
CA THR A 234 2.18 -5.39 -1.51
C THR A 234 2.27 -6.30 -2.74
N THR A 235 2.84 -7.50 -2.57
CA THR A 235 3.04 -8.46 -3.66
C THR A 235 1.92 -9.47 -3.69
N THR A 236 1.26 -9.59 -4.84
CA THR A 236 0.22 -10.59 -5.08
C THR A 236 0.77 -11.82 -5.80
N THR A 237 0.29 -13.01 -5.45
CA THR A 237 0.62 -14.26 -6.16
C THR A 237 -0.27 -14.41 -7.38
N LEU A 238 0.32 -14.68 -8.54
CA LEU A 238 -0.37 -14.93 -9.80
C LEU A 238 -0.87 -16.38 -9.88
N GLY A 239 -1.93 -16.61 -10.66
CA GLY A 239 -2.66 -17.89 -10.68
C GLY A 239 -3.95 -17.85 -9.87
N GLY A 240 -4.34 -18.98 -9.26
CA GLY A 240 -5.55 -19.08 -8.43
C GLY A 240 -6.84 -19.00 -9.24
N GLY A 241 -6.95 -19.79 -10.32
CA GLY A 241 -8.14 -19.84 -11.16
C GLY A 241 -8.34 -18.62 -12.08
N LEU A 242 -7.28 -17.84 -12.33
CA LEU A 242 -7.31 -16.62 -13.15
C LEU A 242 -8.30 -15.55 -12.64
N GLY A 243 -8.69 -15.62 -11.38
CA GLY A 243 -9.53 -14.62 -10.74
C GLY A 243 -8.84 -13.26 -10.61
N LYS A 244 -9.65 -12.21 -10.51
CA LYS A 244 -9.22 -10.82 -10.28
C LYS A 244 -8.36 -10.72 -9.02
N LYS A 245 -7.47 -9.73 -8.97
CA LYS A 245 -6.57 -9.46 -7.84
C LYS A 245 -7.02 -8.23 -7.06
N SER A 246 -6.80 -8.23 -5.76
CA SER A 246 -7.18 -7.14 -4.86
C SER A 246 -6.26 -5.92 -5.01
N VAL A 247 -6.84 -4.75 -4.77
CA VAL A 247 -6.16 -3.45 -4.69
C VAL A 247 -6.48 -2.83 -3.34
N TRP A 248 -5.45 -2.32 -2.67
CA TRP A 248 -5.50 -1.80 -1.30
C TRP A 248 -5.10 -0.32 -1.27
N LEU A 249 -5.67 0.42 -0.32
CA LEU A 249 -5.19 1.76 0.01
C LEU A 249 -3.87 1.65 0.76
N ASP A 250 -2.79 2.07 0.09
CA ASP A 250 -1.43 1.89 0.58
C ASP A 250 -0.96 3.14 1.34
N GLN A 251 -1.24 4.33 0.81
CA GLN A 251 -0.92 5.62 1.44
C GLN A 251 -2.04 6.63 1.25
N MET A 252 -2.22 7.50 2.24
CA MET A 252 -3.12 8.65 2.23
C MET A 252 -2.63 9.66 3.26
N TRP A 253 -1.97 10.73 2.84
CA TRP A 253 -1.31 11.66 3.75
C TRP A 253 -1.32 13.10 3.27
N ILE A 254 -1.12 14.00 4.22
CA ILE A 254 -0.84 15.42 3.99
C ILE A 254 0.48 15.76 4.69
N SER A 255 1.35 16.48 4.01
CA SER A 255 2.64 16.94 4.52
C SER A 255 2.74 18.45 4.39
N HIS A 256 3.15 19.12 5.46
CA HIS A 256 3.29 20.56 5.52
C HIS A 256 4.69 20.93 6.03
N LYS A 257 5.27 21.96 5.43
CA LYS A 257 6.55 22.55 5.83
C LYS A 257 6.33 23.94 6.42
N PRO A 258 6.13 24.08 7.75
CA PRO A 258 6.02 25.39 8.40
C PRO A 258 7.27 26.24 8.20
N THR A 259 8.43 25.59 8.07
CA THR A 259 9.74 26.18 7.87
C THR A 259 10.60 25.23 7.04
N ASP A 260 11.68 25.70 6.43
CA ASP A 260 12.54 24.86 5.59
C ASP A 260 13.21 23.68 6.31
N TRP A 261 13.38 23.79 7.63
CA TRP A 261 14.03 22.76 8.45
C TRP A 261 13.05 21.77 9.11
N LEU A 262 11.73 21.98 8.98
CA LEU A 262 10.71 21.17 9.64
C LEU A 262 9.65 20.70 8.63
N THR A 263 9.42 19.39 8.56
CA THR A 263 8.33 18.78 7.81
C THR A 263 7.42 18.02 8.77
N VAL A 264 6.12 18.29 8.74
CA VAL A 264 5.11 17.58 9.53
C VAL A 264 4.19 16.83 8.58
N THR A 265 4.07 15.52 8.76
CA THR A 265 3.25 14.64 7.93
C THR A 265 2.20 13.94 8.80
N GLY A 266 0.96 13.91 8.34
CA GLY A 266 -0.16 13.24 9.01
C GLY A 266 -0.94 12.35 8.05
N GLY A 267 -1.50 11.25 8.58
CA GLY A 267 -2.27 10.26 7.81
C GLY A 267 -1.55 8.92 7.75
N ARG A 268 -1.72 8.20 6.64
CA ARG A 268 -1.00 6.96 6.30
C ARG A 268 0.14 7.25 5.32
N PHE A 269 1.39 7.22 5.79
CA PHE A 269 2.56 7.64 5.03
C PHE A 269 3.69 6.59 5.10
N GLY A 270 4.65 6.68 4.18
CA GLY A 270 5.82 5.79 4.19
C GLY A 270 6.70 5.98 5.44
N ASN A 271 7.66 5.08 5.66
CA ASN A 271 8.55 5.16 6.81
C ASN A 271 9.25 6.54 6.96
N PRO A 272 9.01 7.28 8.07
CA PRO A 272 9.63 8.59 8.29
C PRO A 272 11.03 8.50 8.92
N PHE A 273 11.46 7.31 9.36
CA PHE A 273 12.74 7.08 10.01
C PHE A 273 13.78 6.56 9.02
N MET A 274 15.06 6.86 9.28
CA MET A 274 16.17 6.12 8.68
C MET A 274 16.24 4.74 9.32
N SER A 275 15.85 3.70 8.59
CA SER A 275 15.98 2.30 9.04
C SER A 275 16.36 1.40 7.86
N THR A 276 16.72 0.16 8.16
CA THR A 276 16.83 -0.90 7.15
C THR A 276 15.67 -1.88 7.23
N ASP A 277 15.63 -2.80 6.26
CA ASP A 277 14.70 -3.94 6.22
C ASP A 277 14.96 -4.98 7.33
N LEU A 278 15.96 -4.75 8.19
CA LEU A 278 16.13 -5.47 9.45
C LEU A 278 14.96 -5.22 10.39
N LEU A 279 14.52 -3.95 10.54
CA LEU A 279 13.48 -3.54 11.48
C LEU A 279 12.13 -3.29 10.80
N TYR A 280 12.12 -2.41 9.79
CA TYR A 280 10.89 -2.03 9.08
C TYR A 280 10.96 -2.46 7.63
N SER A 281 9.96 -3.22 7.17
CA SER A 281 9.80 -3.60 5.78
C SER A 281 9.76 -2.36 4.87
N SER A 282 10.30 -2.47 3.65
CA SER A 282 10.18 -1.43 2.62
C SER A 282 8.74 -1.18 2.17
N ASP A 283 7.84 -2.11 2.47
CA ASP A 283 6.43 -2.05 2.12
C ASP A 283 5.57 -1.50 3.27
N LEU A 284 6.16 -1.31 4.46
CA LEU A 284 5.45 -0.85 5.64
C LEU A 284 5.14 0.66 5.52
N ASN A 285 3.88 0.99 5.76
CA ASN A 285 3.43 2.37 5.96
C ASN A 285 2.97 2.55 7.40
N PHE A 286 3.04 3.78 7.87
CA PHE A 286 2.70 4.19 9.22
C PHE A 286 1.45 5.05 9.19
N ASP A 287 0.55 4.81 10.15
CA ASP A 287 -0.60 5.64 10.41
C ASP A 287 -0.26 6.57 11.59
N GLY A 288 -0.51 7.89 11.48
CA GLY A 288 -0.32 8.81 12.61
C GLY A 288 0.20 10.17 12.21
N ILE A 289 1.17 10.67 13.00
CA ILE A 289 1.84 11.95 12.77
C ILE A 289 3.36 11.75 12.89
N ALA A 290 4.12 12.30 11.95
CA ALA A 290 5.58 12.38 12.02
C ALA A 290 6.07 13.81 11.82
N ALA A 291 7.08 14.22 12.59
CA ALA A 291 7.79 15.47 12.45
C ALA A 291 9.26 15.18 12.13
N GLN A 292 9.74 15.66 10.99
CA GLN A 292 11.11 15.48 10.52
C GLN A 292 11.84 16.82 10.53
N PHE A 293 13.04 16.80 11.09
CA PHE A 293 13.95 17.92 11.24
C PHE A 293 15.15 17.69 10.35
N ASP A 294 15.56 18.69 9.56
CA ASP A 294 16.82 18.66 8.80
C ASP A 294 17.46 20.04 8.83
N LYS A 295 18.72 20.10 9.26
CA LYS A 295 19.47 21.37 9.33
C LYS A 295 20.94 21.15 9.00
N LYS A 296 21.42 21.90 8.01
CA LYS A 296 22.85 22.02 7.72
C LYS A 296 23.54 22.85 8.80
N LEU A 297 24.71 22.42 9.28
CA LEU A 297 25.47 23.19 10.25
C LEU A 297 26.05 24.46 9.62
N ALA A 298 25.93 25.59 10.30
CA ALA A 298 26.51 26.85 9.84
C ALA A 298 28.04 26.78 9.78
N SER A 299 28.66 26.07 10.72
CA SER A 299 30.12 25.90 10.82
C SER A 299 30.70 24.90 9.81
N ASN A 300 29.89 23.98 9.28
CA ASN A 300 30.33 22.98 8.29
C ASN A 300 29.15 22.61 7.36
N ARG A 301 29.20 23.08 6.11
CA ARG A 301 28.13 22.85 5.12
C ARG A 301 28.05 21.41 4.63
N ASP A 302 29.11 20.63 4.83
CA ASP A 302 29.17 19.21 4.48
C ASP A 302 28.60 18.30 5.58
N LEU A 303 28.16 18.87 6.70
CA LEU A 303 27.51 18.17 7.81
C LEU A 303 26.07 18.66 7.97
N SER A 304 25.09 17.76 7.81
CA SER A 304 23.70 18.01 8.20
C SER A 304 23.30 17.14 9.37
N LEU A 305 22.52 17.72 10.28
CA LEU A 305 21.84 17.01 11.35
C LEU A 305 20.39 16.82 10.96
N PHE A 306 19.88 15.63 11.22
CA PHE A 306 18.47 15.33 11.03
C PHE A 306 17.89 14.62 12.25
N GLY A 307 16.58 14.66 12.35
CA GLY A 307 15.85 13.92 13.36
C GLY A 307 14.41 13.66 12.96
N THR A 308 13.79 12.68 13.60
CA THR A 308 12.40 12.32 13.35
C THR A 308 11.71 12.03 14.68
N LEU A 309 10.52 12.58 14.88
CA LEU A 309 9.59 12.19 15.92
C LEU A 309 8.36 11.55 15.28
N GLY A 310 7.85 10.46 15.83
CA GLY A 310 6.66 9.78 15.36
C GLY A 310 5.70 9.42 16.49
N LEU A 311 4.42 9.72 16.29
CA LEU A 311 3.30 9.32 17.14
C LEU A 311 2.36 8.47 16.28
N ILE A 312 2.46 7.15 16.45
CA ILE A 312 1.87 6.16 15.54
C ILE A 312 0.91 5.28 16.34
N PRO A 313 -0.42 5.42 16.19
CA PRO A 313 -1.35 4.41 16.67
C PRO A 313 -1.18 3.11 15.86
N LEU A 314 -1.10 1.99 16.56
CA LEU A 314 -0.96 0.67 15.93
C LEU A 314 -2.29 -0.08 15.89
N GLU A 315 -3.08 0.02 16.95
CA GLU A 315 -4.34 -0.69 17.08
C GLU A 315 -5.24 0.00 18.12
N TYR A 316 -6.54 -0.01 17.87
CA TYR A 316 -7.57 0.41 18.81
C TYR A 316 -8.47 -0.79 19.11
N SER A 317 -8.77 -1.01 20.39
CA SER A 317 -9.83 -1.95 20.77
C SER A 317 -11.17 -1.51 20.15
N SER A 318 -12.00 -2.45 19.71
CA SER A 318 -13.33 -2.14 19.18
C SER A 318 -14.23 -1.45 20.23
N ASP A 319 -14.92 -0.38 19.82
CA ASP A 319 -15.90 0.36 20.62
C ASP A 319 -17.04 -0.53 21.14
N HIS A 320 -17.30 -1.65 20.46
CA HIS A 320 -18.38 -2.56 20.80
C HIS A 320 -17.93 -3.70 21.71
N SER A 321 -16.65 -3.76 22.08
CA SER A 321 -16.07 -4.88 22.83
C SER A 321 -16.50 -4.90 24.32
N PRO A 322 -16.83 -6.06 24.90
CA PRO A 322 -17.19 -7.31 24.22
C PRO A 322 -18.52 -7.17 23.47
N SER A 323 -18.61 -7.74 22.26
CA SER A 323 -19.74 -7.51 21.33
C SER A 323 -21.11 -7.88 21.90
N ARG A 324 -21.17 -8.88 22.79
CA ARG A 324 -22.42 -9.43 23.34
C ARG A 324 -22.62 -9.17 24.85
N SER A 325 -21.74 -8.39 25.47
CA SER A 325 -21.89 -7.97 26.88
C SER A 325 -22.59 -6.61 26.98
N GLN A 326 -23.46 -6.46 28.00
CA GLN A 326 -24.04 -5.18 28.39
C GLN A 326 -23.01 -4.26 29.07
N THR A 327 -21.99 -4.84 29.70
CA THR A 327 -20.86 -4.10 30.27
C THR A 327 -19.72 -4.09 29.25
N LYS A 328 -19.42 -2.92 28.69
CA LYS A 328 -18.31 -2.75 27.74
C LYS A 328 -16.99 -2.62 28.47
N MET A 329 -15.93 -3.12 27.85
CA MET A 329 -14.59 -2.96 28.38
C MET A 329 -14.07 -1.55 28.11
N LYS A 330 -13.11 -1.10 28.93
CA LYS A 330 -12.39 0.14 28.65
C LYS A 330 -11.62 0.01 27.32
N SER A 331 -11.51 1.09 26.56
CA SER A 331 -10.68 1.12 25.36
C SER A 331 -9.21 0.90 25.72
N GLU A 332 -8.60 -0.06 25.04
CA GLU A 332 -7.19 -0.43 25.17
C GLU A 332 -6.51 -0.23 23.82
N ASN A 333 -5.50 0.62 23.79
CA ASN A 333 -4.90 1.11 22.55
C ASN A 333 -3.41 0.80 22.50
N LYS A 334 -2.91 0.43 21.32
CA LYS A 334 -1.51 0.10 21.05
C LYS A 334 -0.87 1.25 20.31
N TRP A 335 0.33 1.65 20.74
CA TRP A 335 1.02 2.83 20.20
C TRP A 335 2.49 2.57 19.98
N LEU A 336 3.04 3.18 18.94
CA LEU A 336 4.46 3.33 18.70
C LEU A 336 4.83 4.80 18.86
N LEU A 337 5.73 5.08 19.81
CA LEU A 337 6.40 6.37 19.94
C LEU A 337 7.83 6.21 19.43
N GLY A 338 8.20 6.96 18.40
CA GLY A 338 9.54 6.93 17.82
C GLY A 338 10.25 8.27 17.96
N ALA A 339 11.53 8.24 18.30
CA ALA A 339 12.42 9.39 18.25
C ALA A 339 13.75 8.97 17.61
N GLN A 340 14.23 9.73 16.65
CA GLN A 340 15.49 9.47 15.95
C GLN A 340 16.28 10.77 15.82
N VAL A 341 17.60 10.65 15.98
CA VAL A 341 18.57 11.70 15.65
C VAL A 341 19.69 11.10 14.83
N GLY A 342 20.19 11.85 13.87
CA GLY A 342 21.27 11.40 13.00
C GLY A 342 22.05 12.54 12.38
N ALA A 343 23.16 12.16 11.76
CA ALA A 343 24.06 13.05 11.07
C ALA A 343 24.40 12.47 9.70
N ASP A 344 24.50 13.35 8.71
CA ASP A 344 24.95 13.06 7.36
C ASP A 344 26.17 13.93 7.07
N TRP A 345 27.32 13.28 6.95
CA TRP A 345 28.60 13.93 6.81
C TRP A 345 29.27 13.51 5.52
N LYS A 346 29.40 14.48 4.60
CA LYS A 346 30.29 14.35 3.45
C LYS A 346 31.70 14.69 3.90
N ILE A 347 32.53 13.67 4.14
CA ILE A 347 33.90 13.84 4.64
C ILE A 347 34.77 14.43 3.52
N ASN A 348 34.63 13.91 2.31
CA ASN A 348 35.27 14.40 1.09
C ASN A 348 34.43 14.00 -0.14
N GLU A 349 34.98 14.13 -1.35
CA GLU A 349 34.27 13.80 -2.59
C GLU A 349 33.91 12.32 -2.71
N ASP A 350 34.74 11.44 -2.14
CA ASP A 350 34.57 9.99 -2.23
C ASP A 350 33.80 9.43 -1.04
N ASN A 351 33.96 10.01 0.15
CA ASN A 351 33.49 9.43 1.41
C ASN A 351 32.33 10.22 2.01
N ARG A 352 31.21 9.54 2.22
CA ARG A 352 30.04 10.06 2.93
C ARG A 352 29.59 9.06 3.98
N VAL A 353 29.41 9.54 5.20
CA VAL A 353 28.92 8.74 6.33
C VAL A 353 27.59 9.30 6.78
N ARG A 354 26.59 8.43 6.87
CA ARG A 354 25.29 8.76 7.46
C ARG A 354 25.03 7.83 8.63
N GLY A 355 24.82 8.38 9.81
CA GLY A 355 24.52 7.61 11.03
C GLY A 355 23.23 8.10 11.68
N ALA A 356 22.46 7.18 12.26
CA ALA A 356 21.27 7.51 13.03
C ALA A 356 21.14 6.60 14.26
N LEU A 357 20.73 7.21 15.37
CA LEU A 357 20.31 6.53 16.59
C LEU A 357 18.81 6.79 16.78
N ALA A 358 18.04 5.71 16.88
CA ALA A 358 16.61 5.77 17.14
C ALA A 358 16.23 5.02 18.42
N TYR A 359 15.17 5.52 19.03
CA TYR A 359 14.50 4.95 20.17
C TYR A 359 13.02 4.75 19.82
N TYR A 360 12.55 3.51 19.89
CA TYR A 360 11.16 3.15 19.63
C TYR A 360 10.54 2.52 20.87
N ASN A 361 9.41 3.05 21.32
CA ASN A 361 8.67 2.54 22.46
C ASN A 361 7.30 2.03 22.01
N PHE A 362 7.16 0.70 21.96
CA PHE A 362 5.90 0.04 21.65
C PHE A 362 5.11 -0.15 22.94
N ARG A 363 4.03 0.60 23.09
CA ARG A 363 3.17 0.56 24.26
C ARG A 363 1.98 -0.36 24.03
N ASN A 364 1.69 -1.16 25.04
CA ASN A 364 0.53 -2.06 25.10
C ASN A 364 0.50 -3.17 24.02
N VAL A 365 1.64 -3.50 23.40
CA VAL A 365 1.74 -4.55 22.37
C VAL A 365 1.98 -5.95 22.93
N SER A 366 2.46 -6.06 24.17
CA SER A 366 2.66 -7.35 24.83
C SER A 366 1.30 -7.94 25.21
N GLY A 367 1.14 -9.24 24.99
CA GLY A 367 -0.01 -10.00 25.45
C GLY A 367 -0.22 -9.85 26.96
N GLN A 368 -1.46 -10.04 27.40
CA GLN A 368 -1.83 -10.04 28.80
C GLN A 368 -2.66 -11.29 29.09
N VAL A 369 -2.37 -12.00 30.17
CA VAL A 369 -3.19 -13.13 30.61
C VAL A 369 -4.50 -12.57 31.17
N SER A 370 -5.62 -13.15 30.76
CA SER A 370 -6.94 -12.70 31.15
C SER A 370 -7.20 -12.96 32.62
N GLN A 371 -8.18 -12.26 33.17
CA GLN A 371 -8.84 -12.73 34.38
C GLN A 371 -9.54 -14.08 34.08
N PRO A 372 -9.80 -14.91 35.11
CA PRO A 372 -10.51 -16.17 34.94
C PRO A 372 -11.84 -15.96 34.18
N CYS A 373 -12.00 -16.66 33.06
CA CYS A 373 -13.19 -16.59 32.21
C CYS A 373 -13.83 -17.97 32.06
N ALA A 374 -15.12 -18.07 32.41
CA ALA A 374 -15.89 -19.31 32.32
C ALA A 374 -16.63 -19.39 30.96
N LEU A 375 -15.89 -19.75 29.89
CA LEU A 375 -16.47 -19.86 28.55
C LEU A 375 -17.58 -20.92 28.47
N TYR A 376 -17.47 -22.01 29.24
CA TYR A 376 -18.50 -23.05 29.35
C TYR A 376 -19.84 -22.51 29.90
N ALA A 377 -19.78 -21.45 30.72
CA ALA A 377 -20.95 -20.78 31.31
C ALA A 377 -21.51 -19.66 30.41
N GLY A 378 -21.07 -19.57 29.16
CA GLY A 378 -21.56 -18.60 28.18
C GLY A 378 -20.86 -17.24 28.18
N ALA A 379 -19.68 -17.12 28.80
CA ALA A 379 -18.88 -15.90 28.70
C ALA A 379 -18.52 -15.58 27.23
N ASP A 380 -18.68 -14.31 26.82
CA ASP A 380 -18.51 -13.87 25.43
C ASP A 380 -17.07 -13.81 24.91
N GLY A 381 -16.11 -13.96 25.82
CA GLY A 381 -14.69 -13.82 25.58
C GLY A 381 -13.97 -13.60 26.90
N CYS A 382 -12.67 -13.36 26.84
CA CYS A 382 -11.85 -13.13 28.02
C CYS A 382 -11.31 -11.68 28.02
N SER A 383 -11.00 -11.15 29.20
CA SER A 383 -10.74 -9.72 29.39
C SER A 383 -9.55 -9.14 28.63
N THR A 384 -8.65 -10.00 28.13
CA THR A 384 -7.43 -9.61 27.41
C THR A 384 -7.39 -10.09 25.97
N ASP A 385 -8.51 -10.53 25.39
CA ASP A 385 -8.58 -10.95 23.98
C ASP A 385 -8.16 -9.83 23.01
N TRP A 386 -8.26 -8.56 23.42
CA TRP A 386 -7.78 -7.39 22.68
C TRP A 386 -6.24 -7.32 22.59
N SER A 387 -5.52 -7.98 23.50
CA SER A 387 -4.04 -7.96 23.55
C SER A 387 -3.38 -8.85 22.50
N ARG A 388 -4.17 -9.62 21.74
CA ARG A 388 -3.70 -10.34 20.54
C ARG A 388 -3.16 -9.36 19.49
N PRO A 389 -2.05 -9.64 18.80
CA PRO A 389 -1.59 -8.78 17.71
C PRO A 389 -2.57 -8.78 16.54
N ALA A 390 -2.91 -7.60 16.00
CA ALA A 390 -3.69 -7.49 14.75
C ALA A 390 -3.00 -8.17 13.56
N PHE A 391 -1.67 -8.09 13.51
CA PHE A 391 -0.85 -8.77 12.52
C PHE A 391 0.39 -9.35 13.21
N MET A 392 0.74 -10.57 12.84
CA MET A 392 1.96 -11.25 13.26
C MET A 392 2.47 -12.12 12.12
N GLN A 393 3.77 -12.38 12.13
CA GLN A 393 4.45 -13.30 11.24
C GLN A 393 4.82 -14.56 12.04
N LYS A 394 6.10 -14.74 12.35
CA LYS A 394 6.61 -15.83 13.19
C LYS A 394 7.87 -15.38 13.94
N GLY A 395 8.27 -16.18 14.92
CA GLY A 395 9.56 -16.08 15.59
C GLY A 395 9.53 -15.44 16.98
N ASN A 396 8.72 -14.40 17.22
CA ASN A 396 8.59 -13.83 18.57
C ASN A 396 8.14 -14.90 19.57
N THR A 397 8.53 -14.74 20.84
CA THR A 397 8.01 -15.61 21.89
C THR A 397 6.53 -15.31 22.10
N LEU A 398 5.70 -16.35 22.07
CA LEU A 398 4.26 -16.27 22.20
C LEU A 398 3.80 -16.89 23.52
N MET A 399 2.72 -16.33 24.06
CA MET A 399 2.05 -16.87 25.23
C MET A 399 0.54 -16.96 25.06
N LEU A 400 -0.09 -17.94 25.71
CA LEU A 400 -1.54 -18.07 25.78
C LEU A 400 -2.14 -16.88 26.56
N LEU A 401 -3.26 -16.35 26.06
CA LEU A 401 -3.89 -15.16 26.64
C LEU A 401 -5.02 -15.48 27.62
N ARG A 402 -5.69 -16.63 27.52
CA ARG A 402 -6.94 -16.89 28.25
C ARG A 402 -6.71 -17.80 29.46
N ASP A 403 -7.04 -17.29 30.64
CA ASP A 403 -7.20 -18.11 31.85
C ASP A 403 -8.63 -18.68 31.89
N ILE A 404 -8.82 -19.81 31.22
CA ILE A 404 -10.15 -20.43 31.11
C ILE A 404 -10.44 -21.25 32.37
N SER A 405 -11.53 -20.91 33.03
CA SER A 405 -12.08 -21.67 34.16
C SER A 405 -12.66 -22.98 33.66
N LEU A 406 -12.27 -24.09 34.29
CA LEU A 406 -12.77 -25.42 33.96
C LEU A 406 -14.22 -25.58 34.44
N ASP A 407 -15.03 -26.31 33.68
CA ASP A 407 -16.37 -26.71 34.10
C ASP A 407 -16.25 -27.62 35.34
N PRO A 408 -16.82 -27.26 36.50
CA PRO A 408 -16.77 -28.08 37.70
C PRO A 408 -17.40 -29.47 37.51
N LEU A 409 -18.36 -29.62 36.58
CA LEU A 409 -19.05 -30.88 36.31
C LEU A 409 -18.28 -31.78 35.33
N ASN A 410 -17.44 -31.20 34.48
CA ASN A 410 -16.58 -31.94 33.56
C ASN A 410 -15.24 -31.22 33.34
N PRO A 411 -14.34 -31.19 34.35
CA PRO A 411 -13.10 -30.43 34.23
C PRO A 411 -12.19 -30.92 33.11
N ALA A 412 -12.12 -32.24 32.92
CA ALA A 412 -11.28 -32.86 31.89
C ALA A 412 -11.79 -32.58 30.47
N GLY A 413 -13.12 -32.53 30.28
CA GLY A 413 -13.77 -32.27 29.00
C GLY A 413 -14.17 -30.82 28.77
N THR A 414 -13.57 -29.85 29.48
CA THR A 414 -13.84 -28.43 29.23
C THR A 414 -13.01 -27.93 28.04
N PRO A 415 -13.62 -27.45 26.94
CA PRO A 415 -12.87 -26.85 25.84
C PRO A 415 -12.06 -25.64 26.30
N GLN A 416 -10.83 -25.52 25.80
CA GLN A 416 -9.90 -24.43 26.10
C GLN A 416 -9.49 -23.68 24.82
N PRO A 417 -10.41 -22.96 24.16
CA PRO A 417 -10.08 -22.18 22.97
C PRO A 417 -9.17 -21.00 23.32
N GLN A 418 -7.91 -21.06 22.89
CA GLN A 418 -6.86 -20.08 23.21
C GLN A 418 -6.57 -19.12 22.06
N TYR A 419 -6.15 -17.91 22.45
CA TYR A 419 -5.42 -16.97 21.60
C TYR A 419 -3.99 -16.84 22.09
N VAL A 420 -3.10 -16.39 21.20
CA VAL A 420 -1.72 -16.08 21.55
C VAL A 420 -1.41 -14.59 21.40
N GLY A 421 -0.55 -14.08 22.29
CA GLY A 421 0.01 -12.75 22.18
C GLY A 421 1.52 -12.74 22.38
N LEU A 422 2.14 -11.61 22.05
CA LEU A 422 3.58 -11.42 22.20
C LEU A 422 3.96 -11.45 23.68
N ALA A 423 4.82 -12.39 24.07
CA ALA A 423 5.20 -12.51 25.47
C ALA A 423 6.13 -11.37 25.88
N SER A 424 7.03 -10.93 24.99
CA SER A 424 7.98 -9.84 25.26
C SER A 424 7.35 -8.44 25.20
N LYS A 425 7.96 -7.50 25.93
CA LYS A 425 7.72 -6.05 25.78
C LYS A 425 8.77 -5.48 24.83
N PHE A 426 8.45 -4.42 24.09
CA PHE A 426 9.36 -3.88 23.08
C PHE A 426 9.70 -2.41 23.32
N ARG A 427 10.98 -2.18 23.62
CA ARG A 427 11.59 -0.86 23.68
C ARG A 427 12.93 -0.92 22.98
N LEU A 428 12.99 -0.42 21.75
CA LEU A 428 14.10 -0.64 20.86
C LEU A 428 15.06 0.53 20.88
N ILE A 429 16.35 0.22 20.92
CA ILE A 429 17.41 1.12 20.47
C ILE A 429 17.86 0.59 19.11
N ASP A 430 17.85 1.44 18.10
CA ASP A 430 18.17 1.12 16.70
C ASP A 430 19.30 2.03 16.23
N LEU A 431 20.43 1.43 15.88
CA LEU A 431 21.63 2.12 15.39
C LEU A 431 21.83 1.76 13.92
N ASN A 432 21.72 2.76 13.06
CA ASN A 432 21.99 2.61 11.63
C ASN A 432 23.24 3.40 11.25
N LEU A 433 24.14 2.77 10.51
CA LEU A 433 25.33 3.38 9.94
C LEU A 433 25.42 3.02 8.47
N ARG A 434 25.62 4.03 7.63
CA ARG A 434 25.91 3.89 6.21
C ARG A 434 27.20 4.61 5.89
N TRP A 435 28.12 3.94 5.21
CA TRP A 435 29.30 4.54 4.63
C TRP A 435 29.30 4.30 3.12
N ASP A 436 29.24 5.39 2.38
CA ASP A 436 29.42 5.42 0.92
C ASP A 436 30.85 5.85 0.62
N THR A 437 31.57 5.04 -0.17
CA THR A 437 32.94 5.31 -0.63
C THR A 437 33.12 4.94 -2.11
N GLN A 438 34.28 5.25 -2.70
CA GLN A 438 34.66 4.81 -4.04
C GLN A 438 35.81 3.79 -3.96
N VAL A 439 35.67 2.67 -4.67
CA VAL A 439 36.69 1.62 -4.77
C VAL A 439 36.78 1.19 -6.23
N ALA A 440 37.99 1.20 -6.79
CA ALA A 440 38.26 0.79 -8.18
C ALA A 440 37.31 1.47 -9.21
N GLY A 441 37.07 2.77 -9.06
CA GLY A 441 36.22 3.57 -9.94
C GLY A 441 34.72 3.31 -9.81
N ASN A 442 34.28 2.52 -8.82
CA ASN A 442 32.88 2.21 -8.56
C ASN A 442 32.48 2.59 -7.14
N ASN A 443 31.19 2.76 -6.91
CA ASN A 443 30.69 3.04 -5.57
C ASN A 443 30.70 1.76 -4.73
N LEU A 444 31.12 1.87 -3.48
CA LEU A 444 30.95 0.86 -2.45
C LEU A 444 30.11 1.46 -1.32
N ARG A 445 28.98 0.84 -1.01
CA ARG A 445 28.15 1.16 0.14
C ARG A 445 28.27 0.05 1.18
N LEU A 446 28.55 0.43 2.42
CA LEU A 446 28.51 -0.43 3.58
C LEU A 446 27.38 0.03 4.51
N ASP A 447 26.42 -0.84 4.77
CA ASP A 447 25.35 -0.60 5.74
C ASP A 447 25.54 -1.54 6.94
N ALA A 448 25.48 -0.97 8.14
CA ALA A 448 25.44 -1.68 9.40
C ALA A 448 24.19 -1.25 10.18
N ASN A 449 23.42 -2.22 10.67
CA ASN A 449 22.28 -1.96 11.53
C ASN A 449 22.38 -2.87 12.77
N PHE A 450 22.18 -2.29 13.94
CA PHE A 450 22.08 -3.00 15.22
C PHE A 450 20.83 -2.54 15.98
N VAL A 451 19.97 -3.50 16.34
CA VAL A 451 18.77 -3.28 17.13
C VAL A 451 18.87 -4.04 18.45
N ARG A 452 18.58 -3.36 19.56
CA ARG A 452 18.47 -3.96 20.90
C ARG A 452 17.11 -3.66 21.50
N ASN A 453 16.37 -4.70 21.85
CA ASN A 453 15.22 -4.59 22.74
C ASN A 453 15.69 -4.46 24.19
N THR A 454 15.60 -3.26 24.74
CA THR A 454 15.96 -2.94 26.13
C THR A 454 14.89 -3.36 27.14
N ALA A 455 13.67 -3.66 26.68
CA ALA A 455 12.59 -4.18 27.53
C ALA A 455 12.53 -5.73 27.55
N TYR A 456 13.43 -6.40 26.82
CA TYR A 456 13.52 -7.85 26.84
C TYR A 456 14.10 -8.36 28.16
N ASP A 457 13.36 -9.24 28.83
CA ASP A 457 13.81 -10.01 29.99
C ASP A 457 13.13 -11.39 29.96
N ALA A 458 13.94 -12.44 29.84
CA ALA A 458 13.46 -13.82 29.78
C ALA A 458 12.74 -14.27 31.05
N ASN A 459 13.16 -13.78 32.22
CA ASN A 459 12.53 -14.09 33.50
C ASN A 459 11.19 -13.36 33.62
N ASP A 460 11.11 -12.08 33.23
CA ASP A 460 9.85 -11.33 33.19
C ASP A 460 8.84 -12.00 32.25
N ILE A 461 9.28 -12.39 31.04
CA ILE A 461 8.45 -13.13 30.08
C ILE A 461 7.90 -14.41 30.71
N TRP A 462 8.77 -15.22 31.30
CA TRP A 462 8.38 -16.48 31.93
C TRP A 462 7.40 -16.28 33.10
N ASN A 463 7.69 -15.30 33.97
CA ASN A 463 6.86 -15.02 35.14
C ASN A 463 5.49 -14.44 34.76
N ARG A 464 5.42 -13.58 33.73
CA ARG A 464 4.16 -13.01 33.23
C ARG A 464 3.27 -14.03 32.53
N ALA A 465 3.86 -15.07 31.94
CA ALA A 465 3.11 -16.19 31.38
C ALA A 465 2.42 -17.06 32.46
N GLY A 466 2.72 -16.88 33.76
CA GLY A 466 1.96 -17.44 34.88
C GLY A 466 2.10 -18.95 35.12
N ILE A 467 1.18 -19.50 35.94
CA ILE A 467 1.21 -20.86 36.55
C ILE A 467 0.92 -22.01 35.54
N ARG A 468 0.71 -21.72 34.25
CA ARG A 468 0.29 -22.74 33.26
C ARG A 468 1.21 -22.90 32.05
N GLY A 469 2.53 -22.73 32.20
CA GLY A 469 3.46 -23.03 31.09
C GLY A 469 3.03 -22.39 29.77
N ALA A 470 2.48 -21.17 29.83
CA ALA A 470 1.69 -20.59 28.75
C ALA A 470 2.57 -20.14 27.56
N ILE A 471 3.89 -20.21 27.69
CA ILE A 471 4.79 -20.02 26.55
C ILE A 471 4.62 -21.20 25.61
N VAL A 472 4.40 -20.93 24.32
CA VAL A 472 4.02 -21.98 23.35
C VAL A 472 5.06 -22.26 22.27
N ASN A 473 6.16 -21.50 22.23
CA ASN A 473 7.21 -21.67 21.22
C ASN A 473 8.60 -21.33 21.79
N ASN A 474 9.62 -21.45 20.94
CA ASN A 474 11.02 -21.17 21.25
C ASN A 474 11.62 -22.11 22.33
N PHE A 475 11.17 -23.36 22.32
CA PHE A 475 11.74 -24.45 23.11
C PHE A 475 12.71 -25.28 22.28
N GLY A 476 13.72 -25.85 22.94
CA GLY A 476 14.69 -26.73 22.29
C GLY A 476 14.04 -27.98 21.66
N PRO A 477 14.74 -28.66 20.73
CA PRO A 477 14.22 -29.80 19.98
C PRO A 477 13.98 -31.06 20.84
N THR A 478 14.43 -31.07 22.10
CA THR A 478 14.29 -32.19 23.04
C THR A 478 12.92 -32.26 23.71
N GLY A 479 11.97 -31.39 23.34
CA GLY A 479 10.58 -31.43 23.78
C GLY A 479 10.32 -30.92 25.21
N GLY A 480 11.33 -30.36 25.87
CA GLY A 480 11.18 -29.75 27.19
C GLY A 480 10.45 -28.41 27.10
N THR A 481 9.37 -28.25 27.86
CA THR A 481 8.58 -27.01 27.97
C THR A 481 8.89 -26.24 29.27
N ASN A 482 10.04 -26.52 29.89
CA ASN A 482 10.46 -25.89 31.13
C ASN A 482 11.29 -24.62 30.87
N LYS A 483 11.48 -23.81 31.91
CA LYS A 483 12.26 -22.56 31.84
C LYS A 483 13.70 -22.78 31.36
N SER A 484 14.31 -23.91 31.69
CA SER A 484 15.66 -24.28 31.25
C SER A 484 15.77 -24.46 29.73
N ASP A 485 14.68 -24.91 29.11
CA ASP A 485 14.60 -25.29 27.70
C ASP A 485 14.15 -24.13 26.81
N PHE A 486 13.50 -23.11 27.42
CA PHE A 486 13.13 -21.87 26.77
C PHE A 486 14.37 -21.07 26.34
N LYS A 487 14.43 -20.70 25.05
CA LYS A 487 15.52 -19.90 24.47
C LYS A 487 14.96 -18.72 23.69
N SER A 488 15.33 -17.51 24.08
CA SER A 488 14.99 -16.28 23.36
C SER A 488 16.17 -15.29 23.41
N GLY A 489 16.05 -14.17 22.71
CA GLY A 489 17.02 -13.08 22.75
C GLY A 489 16.43 -11.77 22.24
N GLY A 490 17.06 -10.66 22.65
CA GLY A 490 16.60 -9.30 22.38
C GLY A 490 17.47 -8.51 21.39
N ASN A 491 18.35 -9.17 20.61
CA ASN A 491 19.24 -8.49 19.68
C ASN A 491 18.94 -8.82 18.21
N ALA A 492 19.13 -7.85 17.34
CA ALA A 492 19.24 -8.08 15.92
C ALA A 492 20.38 -7.25 15.31
N TYR A 493 21.02 -7.79 14.28
CA TYR A 493 22.02 -7.05 13.53
C TYR A 493 22.07 -7.46 12.07
N MET A 494 22.52 -6.52 11.25
CA MET A 494 22.69 -6.66 9.82
C MET A 494 24.00 -5.99 9.39
N LEU A 495 24.71 -6.65 8.49
CA LEU A 495 25.80 -6.06 7.73
C LEU A 495 25.54 -6.32 6.24
N GLN A 496 25.69 -5.29 5.41
CA GLN A 496 25.55 -5.39 3.97
C GLN A 496 26.63 -4.57 3.28
N ALA A 497 27.21 -5.16 2.24
CA ALA A 497 28.02 -4.46 1.26
C ALA A 497 27.27 -4.41 -0.08
N THR A 498 27.32 -3.28 -0.77
CA THR A 498 26.78 -3.09 -2.11
C THR A 498 27.83 -2.41 -2.97
N TYR A 499 28.27 -3.09 -4.03
CA TYR A 499 29.29 -2.62 -4.96
C TYR A 499 28.68 -2.34 -6.33
N GLY A 500 29.01 -1.19 -6.93
CA GLY A 500 28.35 -0.66 -8.11
C GLY A 500 27.34 0.45 -7.77
N LYS A 501 26.42 0.78 -8.68
CA LYS A 501 25.42 1.85 -8.49
C LYS A 501 24.34 1.41 -7.49
N PRO A 502 24.23 2.03 -6.28
CA PRO A 502 23.30 1.55 -5.26
C PRO A 502 21.82 1.61 -5.66
N ALA A 503 21.46 2.52 -6.57
CA ALA A 503 20.12 2.63 -7.13
C ALA A 503 20.20 2.69 -8.67
N PRO A 504 20.25 1.54 -9.36
CA PRO A 504 20.30 1.49 -10.81
C PRO A 504 19.10 2.22 -11.44
N ALA A 505 19.37 3.12 -12.39
CA ALA A 505 18.33 3.96 -12.99
C ALA A 505 18.55 4.18 -14.49
N ALA A 506 19.80 4.21 -14.94
CA ALA A 506 20.17 4.35 -16.34
C ALA A 506 20.64 3.01 -16.90
N ARG A 507 20.47 2.84 -18.22
CA ARG A 507 20.95 1.64 -18.92
C ARG A 507 22.43 1.40 -18.64
N GLY A 508 22.77 0.17 -18.26
CA GLY A 508 24.14 -0.24 -17.92
C GLY A 508 24.52 0.00 -16.46
N ASP A 509 23.68 0.69 -15.66
CA ASP A 509 23.86 0.71 -14.22
C ASP A 509 23.72 -0.71 -13.66
N TRP A 510 24.64 -1.09 -12.80
CA TRP A 510 24.64 -2.39 -12.16
C TRP A 510 25.07 -2.29 -10.70
N ASN A 511 24.67 -3.28 -9.91
CA ASN A 511 25.26 -3.52 -8.61
C ASN A 511 25.25 -5.00 -8.25
N VAL A 512 26.08 -5.35 -7.29
CA VAL A 512 26.02 -6.61 -6.55
C VAL A 512 25.98 -6.29 -5.06
N LEU A 513 25.23 -7.09 -4.31
CA LEU A 513 25.10 -6.94 -2.87
C LEU A 513 25.29 -8.28 -2.18
N ALA A 514 25.92 -8.24 -1.02
CA ALA A 514 26.05 -9.38 -0.13
C ALA A 514 25.86 -8.90 1.30
N GLY A 515 25.24 -9.72 2.13
CA GLY A 515 25.07 -9.38 3.54
C GLY A 515 24.65 -10.54 4.41
N TYR A 516 24.59 -10.25 5.70
CA TYR A 516 24.19 -11.17 6.75
C TYR A 516 23.20 -10.47 7.68
N LYS A 517 22.19 -11.20 8.12
CA LYS A 517 21.31 -10.78 9.22
C LYS A 517 21.26 -11.86 10.29
N ARG A 518 21.13 -11.43 11.54
CA ARG A 518 20.67 -12.27 12.65
C ARG A 518 19.64 -11.47 13.43
N ILE A 519 18.49 -12.08 13.64
CA ILE A 519 17.35 -11.52 14.35
C ILE A 519 16.95 -12.53 15.42
N GLU A 520 17.18 -12.20 16.68
CA GLU A 520 16.72 -13.04 17.80
C GLU A 520 15.20 -12.93 17.99
N PRO A 521 14.53 -13.93 18.59
CA PRO A 521 13.08 -13.99 18.71
C PRO A 521 12.43 -12.69 19.15
N ASP A 522 12.88 -12.06 20.22
CA ASP A 522 12.23 -10.92 20.85
C ASP A 522 13.04 -9.62 20.69
N ALA A 523 13.83 -9.52 19.62
CA ALA A 523 14.59 -8.32 19.29
C ALA A 523 13.71 -7.14 18.83
N MET A 524 12.57 -7.43 18.21
CA MET A 524 11.58 -6.47 17.71
C MET A 524 10.26 -7.19 17.43
N PRO A 525 9.12 -6.47 17.32
CA PRO A 525 7.85 -7.10 16.94
C PRO A 525 7.91 -7.62 15.50
N ASP A 526 7.60 -8.89 15.32
CA ASP A 526 7.70 -9.64 14.07
C ASP A 526 6.80 -9.11 12.96
N GLY A 527 5.68 -8.49 13.31
CA GLY A 527 4.69 -7.97 12.36
C GLY A 527 5.18 -6.86 11.44
N TYR A 528 6.36 -6.27 11.67
CA TYR A 528 6.82 -5.08 10.94
C TYR A 528 8.06 -5.32 10.05
N ASN A 529 8.72 -6.47 10.19
CA ASN A 529 9.94 -6.83 9.48
C ASN A 529 9.69 -7.23 8.01
N ASP A 530 10.77 -7.27 7.21
CA ASP A 530 10.74 -7.77 5.83
C ASP A 530 10.08 -9.16 5.74
N SER A 531 9.20 -9.32 4.76
CA SER A 531 8.42 -10.55 4.53
C SER A 531 9.17 -11.61 3.70
N SER A 532 10.38 -11.30 3.22
CA SER A 532 11.17 -12.22 2.38
C SER A 532 12.27 -12.94 3.16
N PHE A 533 12.99 -12.25 4.05
CA PHE A 533 14.03 -12.87 4.87
C PHE A 533 13.43 -13.94 5.79
N HIS A 534 13.84 -15.20 5.61
CA HIS A 534 13.31 -16.36 6.34
C HIS A 534 11.78 -16.57 6.20
N GLY A 535 11.17 -16.00 5.16
CA GLY A 535 9.71 -16.00 5.00
C GLY A 535 8.97 -15.09 5.98
N GLY A 536 9.66 -14.11 6.56
CA GLY A 536 9.06 -13.11 7.45
C GLY A 536 9.34 -13.34 8.93
N GLY A 537 9.20 -12.26 9.71
CA GLY A 537 9.26 -12.25 11.17
C GLY A 537 10.68 -12.23 11.76
N THR A 538 10.81 -12.82 12.94
CA THR A 538 12.05 -12.88 13.74
C THR A 538 12.57 -14.31 13.90
N ASN A 539 13.49 -14.55 14.83
CA ASN A 539 14.13 -15.84 15.10
C ASN A 539 14.94 -16.41 13.92
N ALA A 540 15.53 -15.56 13.09
CA ALA A 540 16.20 -15.98 11.86
C ALA A 540 17.61 -15.44 11.74
N ARG A 541 18.51 -16.23 11.17
CA ARG A 541 19.83 -15.78 10.74
C ARG A 541 20.21 -16.35 9.39
N GLY A 542 21.02 -15.63 8.64
CA GLY A 542 21.31 -16.05 7.29
C GLY A 542 22.05 -15.04 6.45
N TYR A 543 22.47 -15.51 5.28
CA TYR A 543 23.14 -14.72 4.28
C TYR A 543 22.17 -14.37 3.15
N PHE A 544 22.40 -13.25 2.51
CA PHE A 544 21.72 -12.90 1.27
C PHE A 544 22.73 -12.34 0.28
N LEU A 545 22.56 -12.73 -0.97
CA LEU A 545 23.35 -12.30 -2.11
C LEU A 545 22.37 -11.82 -3.18
N GLY A 546 22.70 -10.74 -3.87
CA GLY A 546 21.90 -10.29 -4.99
C GLY A 546 22.69 -9.45 -5.97
N GLY A 547 22.05 -9.15 -7.09
CA GLY A 547 22.58 -8.23 -8.08
C GLY A 547 21.47 -7.67 -8.94
N SER A 548 21.69 -6.45 -9.41
CA SER A 548 20.75 -5.74 -10.26
C SER A 548 21.47 -5.21 -11.50
N TYR A 549 20.75 -5.21 -12.63
CA TYR A 549 21.24 -4.65 -13.89
C TYR A 549 20.11 -3.89 -14.59
N ALA A 550 20.34 -2.60 -14.84
CA ALA A 550 19.41 -1.73 -15.55
C ALA A 550 19.56 -1.92 -17.06
N ILE A 551 18.48 -2.39 -17.69
CA ILE A 551 18.43 -2.62 -19.14
C ILE A 551 18.02 -1.37 -19.90
N ASP A 552 17.28 -0.48 -19.25
CA ASP A 552 16.82 0.79 -19.80
C ASP A 552 16.56 1.79 -18.66
N LYS A 553 16.20 3.02 -19.01
CA LYS A 553 15.82 4.06 -18.06
C LYS A 553 14.68 3.55 -17.19
N ASN A 554 14.91 3.51 -15.87
CA ASN A 554 13.96 3.05 -14.87
C ASN A 554 13.44 1.61 -15.06
N MET A 555 14.19 0.75 -15.77
CA MET A 555 13.84 -0.66 -15.98
C MET A 555 15.06 -1.55 -15.67
N TRP A 556 14.92 -2.48 -14.74
CA TRP A 556 16.05 -3.31 -14.29
C TRP A 556 15.62 -4.71 -13.88
N PHE A 557 16.53 -5.66 -14.08
CA PHE A 557 16.44 -7.00 -13.51
C PHE A 557 17.10 -7.05 -12.15
N THR A 558 16.60 -7.89 -11.26
CA THR A 558 17.23 -8.20 -9.97
C THR A 558 17.17 -9.69 -9.70
N GLY A 559 18.31 -10.29 -9.38
CA GLY A 559 18.40 -11.64 -8.83
C GLY A 559 18.77 -11.56 -7.36
N ARG A 560 18.11 -12.35 -6.51
CA ARG A 560 18.42 -12.43 -5.08
C ARG A 560 18.29 -13.86 -4.56
N TRP A 561 19.31 -14.33 -3.86
CA TRP A 561 19.29 -15.56 -3.08
C TRP A 561 19.42 -15.21 -1.61
N ILE A 562 18.48 -15.70 -0.80
CA ILE A 562 18.47 -15.62 0.65
C ILE A 562 18.58 -17.04 1.21
N SER A 563 19.57 -17.32 2.05
CA SER A 563 19.71 -18.60 2.75
C SER A 563 19.64 -18.37 4.24
N THR A 564 18.67 -19.00 4.90
CA THR A 564 18.32 -18.68 6.29
C THR A 564 18.06 -19.93 7.11
N LYS A 565 18.31 -19.81 8.42
CA LYS A 565 17.95 -20.81 9.42
C LYS A 565 17.51 -20.15 10.73
N GLU A 566 16.78 -20.90 11.55
CA GLU A 566 16.40 -20.44 12.87
C GLU A 566 17.58 -20.19 13.80
N VAL A 567 17.40 -19.25 14.73
CA VAL A 567 18.39 -18.92 15.77
C VAL A 567 18.22 -19.86 16.95
N TYR A 568 16.97 -20.00 17.44
CA TYR A 568 16.56 -20.89 18.52
C TYR A 568 15.35 -21.70 18.10
N GLY A 569 15.03 -22.73 18.87
CA GLY A 569 13.86 -23.57 18.61
C GLY A 569 14.16 -24.81 17.75
N PRO A 570 13.11 -25.46 17.25
CA PRO A 570 13.23 -26.55 16.29
C PRO A 570 13.98 -26.14 15.02
N PRO A 571 14.45 -27.08 14.19
CA PRO A 571 15.13 -26.72 12.95
C PRO A 571 14.13 -26.15 11.93
N LEU A 572 14.36 -24.93 11.46
CA LEU A 572 13.74 -24.41 10.24
C LEU A 572 14.79 -23.70 9.40
N SER A 573 15.05 -24.23 8.21
CA SER A 573 15.97 -23.68 7.21
C SER A 573 15.25 -23.49 5.89
N ILE A 574 15.42 -22.31 5.30
CA ILE A 574 14.71 -21.88 4.09
C ILE A 574 15.71 -21.17 3.17
N ASP A 575 15.79 -21.67 1.94
CA ASP A 575 16.46 -21.00 0.83
C ASP A 575 15.43 -20.37 -0.09
N THR A 576 15.58 -19.10 -0.41
CA THR A 576 14.67 -18.36 -1.28
C THR A 576 15.44 -17.75 -2.44
N LEU A 577 15.05 -18.10 -3.67
CA LEU A 577 15.52 -17.49 -4.90
C LEU A 577 14.43 -16.59 -5.47
N GLN A 578 14.77 -15.34 -5.76
CA GLN A 578 13.89 -14.36 -6.39
C GLN A 578 14.56 -13.82 -7.65
N LEU A 579 13.83 -13.87 -8.76
CA LEU A 579 14.18 -13.23 -10.01
C LEU A 579 13.09 -12.21 -10.33
N GLU A 580 13.48 -10.95 -10.47
CA GLU A 580 12.56 -9.83 -10.59
C GLU A 580 12.86 -9.00 -11.82
N PHE A 581 11.80 -8.59 -12.50
CA PHE A 581 11.83 -7.50 -13.46
C PHE A 581 11.06 -6.32 -12.87
N ASN A 582 11.71 -5.17 -12.82
CA ASN A 582 11.19 -3.98 -12.16
C ASN A 582 11.13 -2.82 -13.15
N ALA A 583 10.08 -2.02 -13.05
CA ALA A 583 9.91 -0.77 -13.76
C ALA A 583 9.32 0.30 -12.81
N ARG A 584 9.72 1.55 -12.98
CA ARG A 584 9.13 2.71 -12.25
C ARG A 584 8.94 3.91 -13.17
N PHE A 585 8.02 4.79 -12.83
CA PHE A 585 7.77 6.03 -13.57
C PHE A 585 7.45 7.21 -12.64
#